data_AF-A0A920JBB6-F1
#
_entry.id   AF-A0A920JBB6-F1
#
_cell.length_a   1.000
_cell.length_b   1.000
_cell.length_c   1.000
_cell.angle_alpha   90.00
_cell.angle_beta   90.00
_cell.angle_gamma   90.00
#
_symmetry.space_group_name_H-M   'P 1'
#
loop_
_entity.id
_entity.type
_entity.pdbx_description
1 polymer ?
#
loop_
_entity_poly.entity_id
_entity_poly.type
_entity_poly.pdbx_seq_one_letter_code
_entity_poly.pdbx_strand_id
1 'polypeptide(L)'
;MKLQELQQLDRDDPLRNYRSLFHLPKGVIYLDGNSLGPAPKEVFQKMEKVLHQEWAEDLIRSWNNAGWWELTARAWQHGGQADWRG
;
A
#
# COMPACT_ATOMS: atom_id res chain seq x y z
N MET A 1 16.89 -27.37 8.60
CA MET A 1 15.76 -27.09 9.50
C MET A 1 14.67 -28.11 9.28
N LYS A 2 14.05 -28.58 10.35
CA LYS A 2 12.85 -29.45 10.33
C LYS A 2 11.59 -28.58 10.32
N LEU A 3 10.47 -29.13 9.81
CA LEU A 3 9.18 -28.41 9.75
C LEU A 3 8.75 -27.85 11.12
N GLN A 4 8.97 -28.60 12.20
CA GLN A 4 8.64 -28.17 13.57
C GLN A 4 9.44 -26.94 14.01
N GLU A 5 10.70 -26.83 13.59
CA GLU A 5 11.56 -25.68 13.90
C GLU A 5 11.06 -24.42 13.18
N LEU A 6 10.69 -24.55 11.89
CA LEU A 6 10.09 -23.45 11.12
C LEU A 6 8.79 -22.94 11.75
N GLN A 7 7.91 -23.87 12.14
CA GLN A 7 6.65 -23.52 12.80
C GLN A 7 6.85 -22.82 14.15
N GLN A 8 7.93 -23.14 14.87
CA GLN A 8 8.25 -22.46 16.13
C GLN A 8 8.71 -21.02 15.85
N LEU A 9 9.58 -20.82 14.86
CA LEU A 9 9.99 -19.47 14.44
C LEU A 9 8.80 -18.63 13.98
N ASP A 10 7.88 -19.19 13.20
CA ASP A 10 6.65 -18.48 12.79
C ASP A 10 5.75 -18.10 13.98
N ARG A 11 5.73 -18.93 15.03
CA ARG A 11 4.95 -18.66 16.25
C ARG A 11 5.57 -17.55 17.08
N ASP A 12 6.89 -17.54 17.18
CA ASP A 12 7.66 -16.64 18.05
C ASP A 12 8.03 -15.32 17.35
N ASP A 13 7.74 -15.18 16.06
CA ASP A 13 7.96 -13.94 15.31
C ASP A 13 7.14 -12.78 15.88
N PRO A 14 7.78 -11.73 16.45
CA PRO A 14 7.07 -10.57 16.98
C PRO A 14 6.31 -9.79 15.90
N LEU A 15 6.62 -9.99 14.62
CA LEU A 15 5.99 -9.33 13.49
C LEU A 15 4.87 -10.16 12.83
N ARG A 16 4.60 -11.37 13.31
CA ARG A 16 3.63 -12.30 12.72
C ARG A 16 2.27 -11.66 12.43
N ASN A 17 1.81 -10.78 13.31
CA ASN A 17 0.50 -10.13 13.19
C ASN A 17 0.41 -9.16 12.00
N TYR A 18 1.53 -8.58 11.54
CA TYR A 18 1.53 -7.68 10.38
C TYR A 18 1.14 -8.38 9.10
N ARG A 19 1.39 -9.69 8.97
CA ARG A 19 0.94 -10.49 7.81
C ARG A 19 -0.56 -10.35 7.57
N SER A 20 -1.36 -10.20 8.63
CA SER A 20 -2.81 -10.08 8.54
C SER A 20 -3.28 -8.75 7.92
N LEU A 21 -2.41 -7.74 7.84
CA LEU A 21 -2.72 -6.42 7.27
C LEU A 21 -2.70 -6.44 5.74
N PHE A 22 -2.17 -7.49 5.11
CA PHE A 22 -2.01 -7.58 3.66
C PHE A 22 -3.01 -8.55 3.03
N HIS A 23 -3.43 -8.25 1.81
CA HIS A 23 -4.19 -9.17 0.99
C HIS A 23 -3.22 -10.14 0.30
N LEU A 24 -3.27 -11.41 0.69
CA LEU A 24 -2.45 -12.48 0.14
C LEU A 24 -3.36 -13.57 -0.43
N PRO A 25 -3.26 -13.91 -1.73
CA PRO A 25 -4.03 -15.00 -2.30
C PRO A 25 -3.77 -16.33 -1.60
N LYS A 26 -4.84 -17.11 -1.38
CA LYS A 26 -4.73 -18.42 -0.72
C LYS A 26 -3.85 -19.36 -1.55
N GLY A 27 -2.90 -20.02 -0.88
CA GLY A 27 -2.01 -21.00 -1.51
C GLY A 27 -0.82 -20.39 -2.26
N VAL A 28 -0.67 -19.07 -2.30
CA VAL A 28 0.46 -18.41 -2.97
C VAL A 28 1.58 -18.14 -1.97
N ILE A 29 2.80 -18.59 -2.31
CA ILE A 29 4.04 -18.20 -1.65
C ILE A 29 4.66 -17.08 -2.48
N TYR A 30 4.45 -15.84 -2.05
CA TYR A 30 4.87 -14.65 -2.79
C TYR A 30 6.24 -14.17 -2.31
N LEU A 31 7.27 -14.29 -3.16
CA LEU A 31 8.67 -13.98 -2.83
C LEU A 31 9.26 -12.82 -3.66
N ASP A 32 8.43 -12.11 -4.45
CA ASP A 32 8.87 -10.99 -5.31
C ASP A 32 8.32 -9.63 -4.81
N GLY A 33 8.14 -9.51 -3.49
CA GLY A 33 7.62 -8.29 -2.85
C GLY A 33 8.56 -7.09 -2.93
N ASN A 34 9.83 -7.30 -3.28
CA ASN A 34 10.80 -6.27 -3.60
C ASN A 34 10.49 -5.53 -4.91
N SER A 35 9.80 -6.20 -5.84
CA SER A 35 9.37 -5.61 -7.11
C SER A 35 8.00 -4.94 -6.93
N LEU A 36 7.04 -5.70 -6.40
CA LEU A 36 5.70 -5.19 -6.10
C LEU A 36 5.21 -5.74 -4.76
N GLY A 37 5.08 -4.85 -3.77
CA GLY A 37 4.57 -5.26 -2.46
C GLY A 37 3.12 -5.76 -2.52
N PRO A 38 2.72 -6.74 -1.68
CA PRO A 38 1.32 -7.14 -1.57
C PRO A 38 0.47 -5.95 -1.12
N ALA A 39 -0.78 -5.88 -1.59
CA ALA A 39 -1.67 -4.78 -1.27
C ALA A 39 -2.02 -4.78 0.24
N PRO A 40 -1.77 -3.68 0.98
CA PRO A 40 -2.34 -3.52 2.31
C PRO A 40 -3.88 -3.45 2.22
N LYS A 41 -4.58 -4.12 3.14
CA LYS A 41 -6.06 -4.18 3.12
C LYS A 41 -6.71 -2.81 3.28
N GLU A 42 -6.09 -1.89 4.02
CA GLU A 42 -6.60 -0.53 4.19
C GLU A 42 -6.65 0.26 2.88
N VAL A 43 -5.82 -0.09 1.89
CA VAL A 43 -5.77 0.62 0.61
C VAL A 43 -7.11 0.52 -0.12
N PHE A 44 -7.82 -0.61 -0.03
CA PHE A 44 -9.11 -0.77 -0.70
C PHE A 44 -10.13 0.27 -0.22
N GLN A 45 -10.28 0.43 1.10
CA GLN A 45 -11.20 1.42 1.69
C GLN A 45 -10.78 2.85 1.37
N LYS A 46 -9.48 3.15 1.41
CA LYS A 46 -8.96 4.47 1.03
C LYS A 46 -9.28 4.78 -0.44
N MET A 47 -9.09 3.81 -1.34
CA MET A 47 -9.39 3.97 -2.76
C MET A 47 -10.89 4.13 -3.02
N GLU A 48 -11.76 3.39 -2.34
CA GLU A 48 -13.21 3.59 -2.45
C GLU A 48 -13.60 5.04 -2.10
N LYS A 49 -13.05 5.59 -1.01
CA LYS A 49 -13.29 6.98 -0.63
C LYS A 49 -12.77 7.96 -1.69
N VAL A 50 -11.56 7.76 -2.18
CA VAL A 50 -10.95 8.61 -3.22
C VAL A 50 -11.82 8.61 -4.48
N LEU A 51 -12.28 7.44 -4.92
CA LEU A 51 -13.06 7.30 -6.15
C LEU A 51 -14.46 7.88 -6.02
N HIS A 52 -15.19 7.50 -4.98
CA HIS A 52 -16.61 7.82 -4.86
C HIS A 52 -16.87 9.18 -4.24
N GLN A 53 -16.11 9.58 -3.22
CA GLN A 53 -16.32 10.85 -2.54
C GLN A 53 -15.44 11.94 -3.15
N GLU A 54 -14.12 11.76 -3.07
CA GLU A 54 -13.18 12.84 -3.33
C GLU A 54 -13.17 13.20 -4.82
N TRP A 55 -13.11 12.20 -5.70
CA TRP A 55 -13.09 12.46 -7.13
C TRP A 55 -14.48 12.74 -7.71
N ALA A 56 -15.45 11.84 -7.49
CA ALA A 56 -16.74 11.92 -8.18
C ALA A 56 -17.66 13.01 -7.65
N GLU A 57 -17.67 13.29 -6.34
CA GLU A 57 -18.61 14.24 -5.72
C GLU A 57 -17.97 15.59 -5.36
N ASP A 58 -16.80 15.55 -4.72
CA ASP A 58 -16.13 16.77 -4.25
C ASP A 58 -15.42 17.53 -5.37
N LEU A 59 -15.05 16.82 -6.45
CA LEU A 59 -14.48 17.36 -7.67
C LEU A 59 -13.25 18.24 -7.34
N ILE A 60 -13.18 19.44 -7.93
CA ILE A 60 -12.08 20.38 -7.73
C ILE A 60 -11.88 20.78 -6.26
N ARG A 61 -12.87 20.61 -5.39
CA ARG A 61 -12.73 20.94 -3.96
C ARG A 61 -11.79 19.97 -3.24
N SER A 62 -11.60 18.76 -3.76
CA SER A 62 -10.70 17.74 -3.18
C SER A 62 -9.24 18.15 -3.19
N TRP A 63 -8.84 19.08 -4.06
CA TRP A 63 -7.53 19.72 -3.99
C TRP A 63 -7.22 20.29 -2.61
N ASN A 64 -8.22 20.88 -1.96
CA ASN A 64 -8.09 21.44 -0.62
C ASN A 64 -8.64 20.48 0.45
N ASN A 65 -9.85 19.95 0.25
CA ASN A 65 -10.57 19.21 1.29
C ASN A 65 -10.00 17.81 1.56
N ALA A 66 -9.47 17.16 0.52
CA ALA A 66 -8.85 15.83 0.63
C ALA A 66 -7.32 15.89 0.71
N GLY A 67 -6.75 17.10 0.76
CA GLY A 67 -5.31 17.33 0.85
C GLY A 67 -4.53 16.88 -0.39
N TRP A 68 -5.14 16.86 -1.57
CA TRP A 68 -4.43 16.45 -2.79
C TRP A 68 -3.33 17.44 -3.17
N TRP A 69 -3.44 18.71 -2.77
CA TRP A 69 -2.35 19.68 -2.92
C TRP A 69 -1.07 19.21 -2.22
N GLU A 70 -1.16 18.76 -0.98
CA GLU A 70 -0.04 18.27 -0.19
C GLU A 70 0.56 16.98 -0.76
N LEU A 71 -0.27 16.14 -1.38
CA LEU A 71 0.19 14.92 -2.05
C LEU A 71 1.11 15.25 -3.23
N THR A 72 0.83 16.31 -3.99
CA THR A 72 1.73 16.72 -5.09
C THR A 72 3.11 17.10 -4.57
N ALA A 73 3.19 17.88 -3.49
CA ALA A 73 4.46 18.28 -2.89
C ALA A 73 5.28 17.07 -2.42
N ARG A 74 4.63 16.08 -1.80
CA ARG A 74 5.30 14.84 -1.37
C ARG A 74 5.77 14.00 -2.56
N ALA A 75 4.95 13.87 -3.61
CA ALA A 75 5.33 13.15 -4.82
C ALA A 75 6.59 13.78 -5.46
N TRP A 76 6.67 15.11 -5.50
CA TRP A 76 7.85 15.84 -5.97
C TRP A 76 9.10 15.58 -5.13
N GLN A 77 8.98 15.47 -3.80
CA GLN A 77 10.11 15.16 -2.92
C GLN A 77 10.69 13.75 -3.13
N HIS A 78 9.85 12.79 -3.51
CA HIS A 78 10.25 11.38 -3.65
C HIS A 78 10.50 10.94 -5.11
N GLY A 79 10.17 11.78 -6.10
CA GLY A 79 10.24 11.42 -7.53
C GLY A 79 10.86 12.51 -8.43
N GLY A 80 11.64 13.45 -7.88
CA GLY A 80 12.16 14.65 -8.56
C GLY A 80 13.19 14.45 -9.70
N GLN A 81 13.09 13.38 -10.49
CA GLN A 81 13.69 13.28 -11.82
C GLN A 81 12.71 12.66 -12.82
N ALA A 82 11.54 13.28 -12.99
CA ALA A 82 10.81 13.11 -14.24
C ALA A 82 11.39 14.13 -15.23
N ASP A 83 12.41 13.72 -15.99
CA ASP A 83 12.92 14.48 -17.12
C ASP A 83 11.87 14.46 -18.23
N TRP A 84 11.04 15.50 -18.27
CA TRP A 84 10.02 15.72 -19.31
C TRP A 84 10.59 16.48 -20.52
N ARG A 85 11.87 16.31 -20.85
CA ARG A 85 12.41 16.82 -22.12
C ARG A 85 12.05 15.85 -23.25
N GLY A 86 10.93 16.16 -23.91
CA GLY A 86 10.73 15.85 -25.32
C GLY A 86 11.52 16.80 -26.21
#